data_AF-A0A7C7M8Y8-F1
#
_entry.id   AF-A0A7C7M8Y8-F1
#
_cell.length_a   1.000
_cell.length_b   1.000
_cell.length_c   1.000
_cell.angle_alpha   90.00
_cell.angle_beta   90.00
_cell.angle_gamma   90.00
#
_symmetry.space_group_name_H-M   'P 1'
#
loop_
_entity.id
_entity.type
_entity.pdbx_description
1 polymer ?
#
loop_
_entity_poly.entity_id
_entity_poly.type
_entity_poly.pdbx_seq_one_letter_code
_entity_poly.pdbx_strand_id
1 'polypeptide(L)'
;MPKPHDMGGEPNDEPIDQSDHQKMDWEMRVDALHQVLGQKGIRRTDEMRRAMESLETDLYRSLSYYERWTAALELLMVEKGFLTSDEIDRKVIQLDQGAN
;
A
#
# COMPACT_ATOMS: atom_id res chain seq x y z
N MET A 1 21.54 2.65 -0.76
CA MET A 1 21.07 1.54 0.10
C MET A 1 20.20 0.63 -0.75
N PRO A 2 20.23 -0.70 -0.55
CA PRO A 2 19.29 -1.62 -1.21
C PRO A 2 17.85 -1.22 -0.86
N LYS A 3 16.92 -1.46 -1.80
CA LYS A 3 15.50 -1.18 -1.59
C LYS A 3 14.88 -2.27 -0.70
N PRO A 4 13.88 -1.96 0.13
CA PRO A 4 13.40 -2.86 1.18
C PRO A 4 12.74 -4.16 0.70
N HIS A 5 12.47 -4.28 -0.60
CA HIS A 5 11.93 -5.51 -1.21
C HIS A 5 13.02 -6.54 -1.56
N ASP A 6 14.28 -6.11 -1.70
CA ASP A 6 15.39 -6.94 -2.17
C ASP A 6 15.98 -7.76 -1.02
N MET A 7 15.15 -8.66 -0.49
CA MET A 7 15.47 -9.52 0.66
C MET A 7 16.13 -10.85 0.21
N GLY A 8 16.43 -10.98 -1.08
CA GLY A 8 16.92 -12.23 -1.67
C GLY A 8 18.27 -12.64 -1.10
N GLY A 9 18.30 -13.76 -0.38
CA GLY A 9 19.53 -14.27 0.23
C GLY A 9 19.83 -13.71 1.62
N GLU A 10 18.94 -12.89 2.21
CA GLU A 10 19.04 -12.56 3.63
C GLU A 10 18.82 -13.82 4.48
N PRO A 11 19.67 -14.08 5.49
CA PRO A 11 19.49 -15.22 6.38
C PRO A 11 18.22 -15.02 7.22
N ASN A 12 17.38 -16.04 7.27
CA ASN A 12 16.21 -16.10 8.15
C ASN A 12 16.05 -17.54 8.65
N ASP A 13 16.18 -17.72 9.96
CA ASP A 13 16.04 -19.02 10.64
C ASP A 13 14.66 -19.16 11.31
N GLU A 14 13.80 -18.15 11.21
CA GLU A 14 12.45 -18.21 11.76
C GLU A 14 11.54 -19.10 10.91
N PRO A 15 10.68 -19.93 11.54
CA PRO A 15 9.68 -20.69 10.82
C PRO A 15 8.74 -19.78 10.01
N ILE A 16 8.44 -20.19 8.78
CA ILE A 16 7.48 -19.47 7.95
C ILE A 16 6.07 -19.70 8.50
N ASP A 17 5.36 -18.62 8.81
CA ASP A 17 3.92 -18.68 9.07
C ASP A 17 3.17 -18.98 7.77
N GLN A 18 2.46 -20.11 7.75
CA GLN A 18 1.63 -20.59 6.62
C GLN A 18 0.15 -20.64 6.98
N SER A 19 -0.25 -20.04 8.10
CA SER A 19 -1.66 -19.93 8.46
C SER A 19 -2.44 -19.13 7.41
N ASP A 20 -3.72 -19.46 7.25
CA ASP A 20 -4.57 -18.76 6.30
C ASP A 20 -4.91 -17.36 6.82
N HIS A 21 -4.82 -16.35 5.95
CA HIS A 21 -5.18 -14.98 6.27
C HIS A 21 -6.57 -14.66 5.71
N GLN A 22 -7.54 -14.54 6.62
CA GLN A 22 -8.87 -14.09 6.24
C GLN A 22 -8.82 -12.60 5.87
N LYS A 23 -9.08 -12.30 4.59
CA LYS A 23 -9.10 -10.92 4.11
C LYS A 23 -10.21 -10.13 4.80
N MET A 24 -9.85 -8.98 5.34
CA MET A 24 -10.79 -8.01 5.86
C MET A 24 -11.47 -7.23 4.73
N ASP A 25 -12.63 -6.65 5.02
CA ASP A 25 -13.40 -5.86 4.04
C ASP A 25 -12.59 -4.74 3.40
N TRP A 26 -11.73 -4.07 4.17
CA TRP A 26 -10.90 -2.98 3.66
C TRP A 26 -9.79 -3.49 2.74
N GLU A 27 -9.22 -4.67 3.00
CA GLU A 27 -8.19 -5.29 2.14
C GLU A 27 -8.77 -5.64 0.78
N MET A 28 -10.00 -6.18 0.76
CA MET A 28 -10.73 -6.44 -0.48
C MET A 28 -11.04 -5.15 -1.25
N ARG A 29 -11.35 -4.05 -0.55
CA ARG A 29 -11.57 -2.74 -1.18
C ARG A 29 -10.30 -2.17 -1.80
N VAL A 30 -9.16 -2.29 -1.12
CA VAL A 30 -7.85 -1.84 -1.63
C VAL A 30 -7.47 -2.64 -2.89
N ASP A 31 -7.65 -3.97 -2.87
CA ASP A 31 -7.44 -4.81 -4.05
C ASP A 31 -8.33 -4.38 -5.22
N ALA A 32 -9.64 -4.22 -4.98
CA ALA A 32 -10.59 -3.77 -6.00
C ALA A 32 -10.21 -2.40 -6.58
N LEU A 33 -9.79 -1.45 -5.74
CA LEU A 33 -9.34 -0.13 -6.18
C LEU A 33 -8.09 -0.24 -7.07
N HIS A 34 -7.11 -1.03 -6.66
CA HIS A 34 -5.91 -1.30 -7.45
C HIS A 34 -6.29 -1.88 -8.82
N GLN A 35 -7.22 -2.85 -8.89
CA GLN A 35 -7.68 -3.44 -10.14
C GLN A 35 -8.39 -2.43 -11.05
N VAL A 36 -9.33 -1.65 -10.52
CA VAL A 36 -10.08 -0.64 -11.30
C VAL A 36 -9.15 0.44 -11.85
N LEU A 37 -8.22 0.95 -11.05
CA LEU A 37 -7.26 1.97 -11.51
C LEU A 37 -6.31 1.42 -12.57
N GLY A 38 -5.94 0.14 -12.47
CA GLY A 38 -5.16 -0.56 -13.49
C GLY A 38 -5.91 -0.70 -14.81
N GLN A 39 -7.16 -1.16 -14.76
CA GLN A 39 -8.02 -1.29 -15.94
C GLN A 39 -8.27 0.05 -16.64
N LYS A 40 -8.37 1.14 -15.88
CA LYS A 40 -8.51 2.50 -16.41
C LYS A 40 -7.20 3.11 -16.92
N GLY A 41 -6.07 2.41 -16.79
CA GLY A 41 -4.75 2.91 -17.18
C GLY A 41 -4.21 4.04 -16.31
N ILE A 42 -4.83 4.29 -15.16
CA ILE A 42 -4.42 5.34 -14.21
C ILE A 42 -3.15 4.94 -13.46
N ARG A 43 -2.96 3.63 -13.22
CA ARG A 43 -1.72 3.08 -12.64
C ARG A 43 -1.24 1.87 -13.43
N ARG A 44 0.08 1.70 -13.54
CA ARG A 44 0.74 0.50 -14.06
C ARG A 44 1.32 -0.33 -12.92
N THR A 45 1.58 -1.61 -13.18
CA THR A 45 2.15 -2.51 -12.16
C THR A 45 3.55 -2.07 -11.75
N ASP A 46 4.38 -1.60 -12.67
CA ASP A 46 5.74 -1.15 -12.36
C ASP A 46 5.76 0.17 -11.57
N GLU A 47 4.83 1.08 -11.86
CA GLU A 47 4.65 2.31 -11.06
C GLU A 47 4.28 1.96 -9.62
N MET A 48 3.37 1.00 -9.43
CA MET A 48 2.94 0.54 -8.12
C MET A 48 4.08 -0.10 -7.33
N ARG A 49 4.85 -1.00 -7.97
CA ARG A 49 6.03 -1.62 -7.35
C ARG A 49 7.03 -0.55 -6.93
N ARG A 50 7.39 0.35 -7.83
CA ARG A 50 8.31 1.46 -7.55
C ARG A 50 7.84 2.31 -6.37
N ALA A 51 6.56 2.65 -6.30
CA ALA A 51 6.00 3.43 -5.18
C ALA A 51 6.13 2.68 -3.85
N MET A 52 5.74 1.40 -3.82
CA MET A 52 5.84 0.55 -2.63
C MET A 52 7.28 0.35 -2.15
N GLU A 53 8.21 0.16 -3.09
CA GLU A 53 9.64 -0.01 -2.81
C GLU A 53 10.31 1.32 -2.41
N SER A 54 9.65 2.45 -2.64
CA SER A 54 10.16 3.77 -2.24
C SER A 54 9.72 4.20 -0.85
N LEU A 55 8.90 3.39 -0.16
CA LEU A 55 8.61 3.58 1.25
C LEU A 55 9.90 3.48 2.07
N GLU A 56 9.97 4.29 3.14
CA GLU A 56 11.05 4.19 4.12
C GLU A 56 11.14 2.75 4.66
N THR A 57 12.37 2.24 4.80
CA THR A 57 12.60 0.81 5.10
C THR A 57 11.88 0.34 6.36
N ASP A 58 11.91 1.14 7.43
CA ASP A 58 11.25 0.80 8.68
C ASP A 58 9.73 0.75 8.54
N LEU A 59 9.17 1.70 7.79
CA LEU A 59 7.74 1.73 7.48
C LEU A 59 7.33 0.54 6.61
N TYR A 60 8.11 0.23 5.56
CA TYR A 60 7.85 -0.93 4.70
C TYR A 60 7.79 -2.23 5.51
N ARG A 61 8.71 -2.39 6.47
CA ARG A 61 8.79 -3.59 7.31
C ARG A 61 7.70 -3.65 8.38
N SER A 62 7.18 -2.50 8.85
CA SER A 62 6.11 -2.47 9.85
C SER A 62 4.71 -2.67 9.26
N LEU A 63 4.49 -2.35 7.99
CA LEU A 63 3.19 -2.43 7.33
C LEU A 63 2.89 -3.87 6.84
N SER A 64 1.66 -4.32 7.06
CA SER A 64 1.12 -5.53 6.45
C SER A 64 1.06 -5.41 4.91
N TYR A 65 0.78 -6.52 4.24
CA TYR A 65 0.80 -6.57 2.77
C TYR A 65 -0.15 -5.56 2.12
N TYR A 66 -1.40 -5.50 2.57
CA TYR A 66 -2.39 -4.56 2.01
C TYR A 66 -2.22 -3.13 2.53
N GLU A 67 -1.61 -2.93 3.71
CA GLU A 67 -1.22 -1.58 4.16
C GLU A 67 -0.12 -0.98 3.28
N ARG A 68 0.88 -1.77 2.87
CA ARG A 68 1.88 -1.34 1.88
C ARG A 68 1.25 -0.94 0.56
N TRP A 69 0.24 -1.69 0.11
CA TRP A 69 -0.52 -1.32 -1.09
C TRP A 69 -1.28 -0.01 -0.90
N THR A 70 -1.95 0.19 0.23
CA THR A 70 -2.67 1.45 0.49
C THR A 70 -1.72 2.65 0.48
N ALA A 71 -0.62 2.57 1.23
CA ALA A 71 0.37 3.66 1.32
C ALA A 71 1.02 3.98 -0.04
N ALA A 72 1.41 2.94 -0.79
CA ALA A 72 1.99 3.11 -2.11
C ALA A 72 1.00 3.67 -3.13
N LEU A 73 -0.27 3.29 -3.04
CA LEU A 73 -1.31 3.79 -3.94
C LEU A 73 -1.63 5.24 -3.66
N GLU A 74 -1.73 5.65 -2.38
CA GLU A 74 -1.83 7.05 -1.98
C GLU A 74 -0.68 7.87 -2.56
N LEU A 75 0.56 7.45 -2.31
CA LEU A 75 1.76 8.10 -2.85
C LEU A 75 1.65 8.27 -4.37
N LEU A 76 1.29 7.21 -5.09
CA LEU A 76 1.17 7.24 -6.55
C LEU A 76 0.05 8.18 -7.03
N MET A 77 -1.08 8.24 -6.35
CA MET A 77 -2.19 9.14 -6.74
C MET A 77 -1.81 10.61 -6.51
N VAL A 78 -1.06 10.90 -5.44
CA VAL A 78 -0.53 12.24 -5.17
C VAL A 78 0.53 12.63 -6.20
N GLU A 79 1.51 11.75 -6.46
CA GLU A 79 2.55 11.98 -7.48
C GLU A 79 1.97 12.28 -8.87
N LYS A 80 0.86 11.62 -9.22
CA LYS A 80 0.19 11.78 -10.53
C LYS A 80 -0.82 12.92 -10.56
N GLY A 81 -1.02 13.63 -9.44
CA GLY A 81 -1.92 14.78 -9.33
C GLY A 81 -3.41 14.43 -9.40
N PHE A 82 -3.79 13.17 -9.14
CA PHE A 82 -5.20 12.79 -9.02
C PHE A 82 -5.81 13.20 -7.68
N LEU A 83 -4.98 13.27 -6.64
CA LEU A 83 -5.32 13.67 -5.28
C LEU A 83 -4.20 14.53 -4.70
N THR A 84 -4.51 15.28 -3.65
CA THR A 84 -3.54 15.95 -2.78
C THR A 84 -3.56 15.31 -1.39
N SER A 85 -2.45 15.35 -0.66
CA SER A 85 -2.41 14.87 0.74
C SER A 85 -3.46 15.58 1.60
N ASP A 86 -3.65 16.89 1.42
CA ASP A 86 -4.68 17.66 2.12
C ASP A 86 -6.11 17.18 1.84
N GLU A 87 -6.42 16.69 0.64
CA GLU A 87 -7.73 16.09 0.34
C GLU A 87 -7.93 14.77 1.06
N ILE A 88 -6.87 13.95 1.13
CA ILE A 88 -6.89 12.66 1.81
C ILE A 88 -7.04 12.88 3.31
N ASP A 89 -6.20 13.73 3.93
CA ASP A 89 -6.22 14.02 5.36
C ASP A 89 -7.58 14.59 5.80
N ARG A 90 -8.13 15.56 5.05
CA ARG A 90 -9.47 16.09 5.34
C ARG A 90 -10.53 15.01 5.26
N LYS A 91 -10.41 14.07 4.31
CA LYS A 91 -11.37 12.99 4.18
C LYS A 91 -11.27 12.00 5.34
N VAL A 92 -10.06 11.66 5.77
CA VAL A 92 -9.82 10.80 6.95
C VAL A 92 -10.44 11.43 8.20
N ILE A 93 -10.17 12.72 8.46
CA ILE A 93 -10.76 13.45 9.59
C ILE A 93 -12.30 13.44 9.52
N GLN A 94 -12.87 13.66 8.34
CA GLN A 94 -14.32 13.62 8.16
C GLN A 94 -14.92 12.24 8.49
N LEU A 95 -14.25 11.15 8.07
CA LEU A 95 -14.71 9.79 8.32
C LEU A 95 -14.61 9.42 9.80
N ASP A 96 -13.58 9.87 10.49
CA ASP A 96 -13.39 9.65 11.94
C ASP A 96 -14.49 10.37 12.76
N GLN A 97 -14.83 11.60 12.38
CA GLN A 97 -15.89 12.37 13.03
C GLN A 97 -17.30 11.79 12.78
N GLY A 98 -17.52 11.12 11.66
CA GLY A 98 -18.81 10.48 11.31
C GLY A 98 -18.97 9.06 11.86
N ALA A 99 -17.93 8.50 12.47
CA ALA A 99 -17.94 7.16 13.08
C ALA A 99 -18.27 7.18 14.59
N ASN A 100 -18.48 8.37 15.18
CA ASN A 100 -18.92 8.58 16.57
C ASN A 100 -20.42 8.84 16.69
#